data_AF-A0A1L0DL50-F1
#
_entry.id   AF-A0A1L0DL50-F1
#
_cell.length_a   1.000
_cell.length_b   1.000
_cell.length_c   1.000
_cell.angle_alpha   90.00
_cell.angle_beta   90.00
_cell.angle_gamma   90.00
#
_symmetry.space_group_name_H-M   'P 1'
#
loop_
_entity.id
_entity.type
_entity.pdbx_description
1 polymer ?
#
loop_
_entity_poly.entity_id
_entity_poly.type
_entity_poly.pdbx_seq_one_letter_code
_entity_poly.pdbx_strand_id
1 'polypeptide(L)'
;MESVFMASYSFSILETLPTIHEPLKYLSISSEDSSLHQQIQNWPTSYYYKETEFTQLPQLLTHLQGSQKFNLRVELHQNKLIYTSGVANLTLTLSENTYAHNSYVGRYLRFIKHVPPKYGPDLDTFYTATVSLSTNTKYYKDLSVLLAKIFAVCTVSLLLAHEVPFQLGTVQPKYLSTQVSSHSDLRALSVKQISSDDAHDFYEYLCLLHLDGLPDYNNSHVQATTMYEIPEVTSEKDIRELHLLVTRDINPSVLTLLISSEGWISVFARSESQNIVLLRTPSGIYMWSIHK
;
A
#
# COMPACT_ATOMS: atom_id res chain seq x y z
N MET A 1 -25.16 -12.89 8.82
CA MET A 1 -25.34 -11.71 7.95
C MET A 1 -24.01 -11.53 7.24
N GLU A 2 -23.95 -11.97 5.99
CA GLU A 2 -22.72 -12.02 5.20
C GLU A 2 -22.31 -10.59 4.83
N SER A 3 -21.21 -10.10 5.39
CA SER A 3 -20.53 -8.93 4.82
C SER A 3 -19.75 -9.42 3.61
N VAL A 4 -20.38 -9.42 2.45
CA VAL A 4 -19.64 -9.37 1.18
C VAL A 4 -18.76 -8.13 1.29
N PHE A 5 -17.44 -8.29 1.29
CA PHE A 5 -16.50 -7.18 1.14
C PHE A 5 -16.79 -6.56 -0.22
N MET A 6 -17.72 -5.60 -0.27
CA MET A 6 -17.94 -4.77 -1.44
C MET A 6 -16.82 -3.75 -1.45
N ALA A 7 -15.93 -3.87 -2.43
CA ALA A 7 -14.97 -2.83 -2.68
C ALA A 7 -15.73 -1.51 -2.91
N SER A 8 -15.36 -0.45 -2.19
CA SER A 8 -16.02 0.85 -2.34
C SER A 8 -15.25 1.69 -3.35
N TYR A 9 -15.96 2.15 -4.38
CA TYR A 9 -15.43 3.06 -5.40
C TYR A 9 -15.84 4.50 -5.09
N SER A 10 -14.89 5.43 -5.22
CA SER A 10 -15.17 6.87 -5.15
C SER A 10 -14.40 7.63 -6.24
N PHE A 11 -15.03 8.69 -6.73
CA PHE A 11 -14.46 9.66 -7.67
C PHE A 11 -14.72 11.08 -7.13
N SER A 12 -13.66 11.89 -7.03
CA SER A 12 -13.79 13.28 -6.57
C SER A 12 -12.61 14.13 -7.04
N ILE A 13 -12.76 15.45 -6.92
CA ILE A 13 -11.59 16.33 -6.89
C ILE A 13 -10.89 16.13 -5.53
N LEU A 14 -9.57 16.05 -5.55
CA LEU A 14 -8.74 15.80 -4.39
C LEU A 14 -8.73 17.04 -3.48
N GLU A 15 -9.41 16.93 -2.34
CA GLU A 15 -9.29 17.91 -1.25
C GLU A 15 -8.14 17.52 -0.29
N THR A 16 -8.10 16.24 0.09
CA THR A 16 -7.07 15.67 0.97
C THR A 16 -6.76 14.24 0.53
N LEU A 17 -5.49 13.83 0.64
CA LEU A 17 -5.09 12.47 0.34
C LEU A 17 -5.60 11.53 1.45
N PRO A 18 -6.21 10.36 1.13
CA PRO A 18 -6.55 9.36 2.12
C PRO A 18 -5.30 8.90 2.86
N THR A 19 -5.43 8.72 4.18
CA THR A 19 -4.31 8.28 5.02
C THR A 19 -3.96 6.82 4.72
N ILE A 20 -2.74 6.58 4.26
CA ILE A 20 -2.23 5.24 3.96
C ILE A 20 -1.26 4.83 5.06
N HIS A 21 -1.58 3.76 5.78
CA HIS A 21 -0.75 3.26 6.88
C HIS A 21 0.04 2.00 6.50
N GLU A 22 0.29 1.77 5.23
CA GLU A 22 0.96 0.57 4.74
C GLU A 22 1.83 0.92 3.52
N PRO A 23 2.88 0.13 3.24
CA PRO A 23 3.69 0.36 2.07
C PRO A 23 2.85 0.27 0.79
N LEU A 24 3.19 1.12 -0.17
CA LEU A 24 2.65 0.98 -1.51
C LEU A 24 3.34 -0.22 -2.16
N LYS A 25 2.56 -1.25 -2.47
CA LYS A 25 3.01 -2.42 -3.24
C LYS A 25 3.44 -2.01 -4.63
N TYR A 26 2.82 -0.97 -5.18
CA TYR A 26 3.08 -0.49 -6.50
C TYR A 26 2.79 1.00 -6.61
N LEU A 27 3.67 1.72 -7.29
CA LEU A 27 3.52 3.13 -7.63
C LEU A 27 3.97 3.32 -9.08
N SER A 28 3.11 3.91 -9.90
CA SER A 28 3.40 4.32 -11.28
C SER A 28 3.06 5.79 -11.43
N ILE A 29 3.96 6.55 -12.05
CA ILE A 29 3.88 7.99 -12.20
C ILE A 29 4.15 8.31 -13.66
N SER A 30 3.31 9.13 -14.28
CA SER A 30 3.53 9.61 -15.65
C SER A 30 3.99 11.06 -15.65
N SER A 31 4.95 11.38 -16.52
CA SER A 31 5.42 12.74 -16.76
C SER A 31 5.95 12.91 -18.19
N GLU A 32 5.89 14.14 -18.71
CA GLU A 32 6.56 14.48 -19.97
C GLU A 32 8.08 14.60 -19.79
N ASP A 33 8.52 15.00 -18.59
CA ASP A 33 9.92 15.22 -18.28
C ASP A 33 10.50 14.06 -17.45
N SER A 34 11.54 13.41 -17.98
CA SER A 34 12.30 12.37 -17.31
C SER A 34 13.15 12.88 -16.13
N SER A 35 13.40 14.19 -16.04
CA SER A 35 14.14 14.79 -14.93
C SER A 35 13.39 14.65 -13.59
N LEU A 36 12.05 14.70 -13.63
CA LEU A 36 11.21 14.45 -12.46
C LEU A 36 11.42 13.04 -11.91
N HIS A 37 11.64 12.05 -12.78
CA HIS A 37 11.91 10.69 -12.35
C HIS A 37 13.20 10.58 -11.55
N GLN A 38 14.24 11.31 -11.96
CA GLN A 38 15.50 11.38 -11.22
C GLN A 38 15.31 12.08 -9.87
N GLN A 39 14.49 13.13 -9.80
CA GLN A 39 14.18 13.79 -8.53
C GLN A 39 13.45 12.86 -7.56
N ILE A 40 12.44 12.12 -8.03
CA ILE A 40 11.67 11.16 -7.22
C ILE A 40 12.57 10.04 -6.66
N GLN A 41 13.51 9.56 -7.48
CA GLN A 41 14.49 8.55 -7.05
C GLN A 41 15.41 9.04 -5.92
N ASN A 42 15.62 10.36 -5.82
CA ASN A 42 16.45 10.99 -4.81
C ASN A 42 15.64 11.52 -3.61
N TRP A 43 14.31 11.43 -3.62
CA TRP A 43 13.51 11.86 -2.47
C TRP A 43 13.83 10.98 -1.26
N PRO A 44 13.85 11.56 -0.05
CA PRO A 44 14.07 10.79 1.15
C PRO A 44 12.96 9.75 1.27
N THR A 45 13.28 8.51 0.92
CA THR A 45 12.39 7.37 1.13
C THR A 45 12.19 7.27 2.62
N SER A 46 10.98 7.59 3.10
CA SER A 46 10.73 7.49 4.54
C SER A 46 10.93 6.04 4.97
N TYR A 47 11.46 5.85 6.17
CA TYR A 47 12.06 4.62 6.63
C TYR A 47 11.11 3.42 6.52
N TYR A 48 11.33 2.60 5.49
CA TYR A 48 10.66 1.32 5.30
C TYR A 48 11.69 0.21 5.41
N TYR A 49 11.48 -0.67 6.39
CA TYR A 49 12.38 -1.75 6.72
C TYR A 49 11.73 -3.10 6.48
N LYS A 50 12.54 -4.07 6.07
CA LYS A 50 12.16 -5.48 5.97
C LYS A 50 13.32 -6.36 6.42
N GLU A 51 13.04 -7.24 7.36
CA GLU A 51 14.01 -8.19 7.92
C GLU A 51 13.35 -9.56 8.04
N THR A 52 14.02 -10.64 7.66
CA THR A 52 13.44 -12.00 7.65
C THR A 52 13.75 -12.80 8.92
N GLU A 53 14.83 -12.46 9.61
CA GLU A 53 15.32 -13.18 10.80
C GLU A 53 15.46 -12.26 12.03
N PHE A 54 14.42 -11.48 12.32
CA PHE A 54 14.43 -10.53 13.42
C PHE A 54 14.13 -11.21 14.77
N THR A 55 14.95 -10.91 15.79
CA THR A 55 14.88 -11.56 17.13
C THR A 55 14.56 -10.59 18.28
N GLN A 56 14.49 -9.29 18.01
CA GLN A 56 14.36 -8.24 19.05
C GLN A 56 12.95 -7.63 19.09
N LEU A 57 11.91 -8.43 18.85
CA LEU A 57 10.52 -7.96 18.79
C LEU A 57 10.06 -7.23 20.07
N PRO A 58 10.33 -7.72 21.29
CA PRO A 58 9.92 -7.02 22.50
C PRO A 58 10.50 -5.60 22.64
N GLN A 59 11.78 -5.44 22.27
CA GLN A 59 12.46 -4.14 22.28
C GLN A 59 11.86 -3.21 21.24
N LEU A 60 11.58 -3.72 20.04
CA LEU A 60 10.94 -2.96 18.98
C LEU A 60 9.54 -2.48 19.38
N LEU A 61 8.71 -3.37 19.93
CA LEU A 61 7.37 -2.99 20.41
C LEU A 61 7.41 -1.91 21.50
N THR A 62 8.41 -1.97 22.39
CA THR A 62 8.61 -0.97 23.46
C THR A 62 9.01 0.38 22.86
N HIS A 63 9.91 0.39 21.88
CA HIS A 63 10.29 1.62 21.16
C HIS A 63 9.08 2.28 20.47
N LEU A 64 8.25 1.47 19.80
CA LEU A 64 7.10 1.97 19.04
C LEU A 64 5.97 2.57 19.91
N GLN A 65 5.88 2.24 21.20
CA GLN A 65 4.87 2.83 22.09
C GLN A 65 5.00 4.37 22.22
N GLY A 66 6.20 4.92 22.00
CA GLY A 66 6.46 6.36 21.96
C GLY A 66 6.49 6.98 20.57
N SER A 67 6.41 6.15 19.52
CA SER A 67 6.54 6.60 18.13
C SER A 67 5.18 6.98 17.54
N GLN A 68 5.20 7.87 16.54
CA GLN A 68 4.03 8.18 15.72
C GLN A 68 4.26 7.80 14.27
N LYS A 69 3.15 7.67 13.52
CA LYS A 69 3.13 7.42 12.07
C LYS A 69 3.94 6.18 11.68
N PHE A 70 3.66 5.07 12.37
CA PHE A 70 4.26 3.78 12.08
C PHE A 70 3.23 2.72 11.69
N ASN A 71 3.69 1.71 10.97
CA ASN A 71 3.00 0.45 10.77
C ASN A 71 4.01 -0.68 10.88
N LEU A 72 3.83 -1.51 11.90
CA LEU A 72 4.60 -2.72 12.12
C LEU A 72 3.76 -3.92 11.68
N ARG A 73 4.38 -4.79 10.90
CA ARG A 73 3.88 -6.11 10.56
C ARG A 73 4.92 -7.13 10.91
N VAL A 74 4.50 -8.18 11.59
CA VAL A 74 5.36 -9.28 11.99
C VAL A 74 4.69 -10.57 11.56
N GLU A 75 5.45 -11.43 10.91
CA GLU A 75 4.96 -12.69 10.41
C GLU A 75 5.90 -13.83 10.84
N LEU A 76 5.32 -14.94 11.25
CA LEU A 76 6.03 -16.22 11.35
C LEU A 76 5.09 -17.35 10.95
N HIS A 77 5.40 -17.96 9.81
CA HIS A 77 4.52 -18.92 9.14
C HIS A 77 3.12 -18.30 8.92
N GLN A 78 2.07 -18.91 9.47
CA GLN A 78 0.69 -18.44 9.35
C GLN A 78 0.30 -17.43 10.46
N ASN A 79 1.18 -17.16 11.42
CA ASN A 79 0.90 -16.22 12.51
C ASN A 79 1.30 -14.81 12.09
N LYS A 80 0.47 -13.82 12.43
CA LYS A 80 0.67 -12.42 12.06
C LYS A 80 0.40 -11.50 13.23
N LEU A 81 1.19 -10.45 13.36
CA LEU A 81 0.93 -9.32 14.25
C LEU A 81 0.99 -8.03 13.45
N ILE A 82 -0.04 -7.21 13.58
CA ILE A 82 -0.11 -5.89 12.96
C ILE A 82 -0.27 -4.85 14.07
N TYR A 83 0.59 -3.84 14.07
CA TYR A 83 0.53 -2.73 15.02
C TYR A 83 0.72 -1.40 14.29
N THR A 84 -0.33 -0.58 14.29
CA THR A 84 -0.40 0.67 13.53
C THR A 84 -0.56 1.85 14.48
N SER A 85 0.24 2.91 14.28
CA SER A 85 0.08 4.17 15.00
C SER A 85 -1.33 4.73 14.84
N GLY A 86 -1.91 5.26 15.91
CA GLY A 86 -3.27 5.81 15.90
C GLY A 86 -4.38 4.76 16.06
N VAL A 87 -4.05 3.47 15.94
CA VAL A 87 -4.93 2.37 16.34
C VAL A 87 -4.56 1.96 17.76
N ALA A 88 -5.51 2.07 18.68
CA ALA A 88 -5.24 1.83 20.12
C ALA A 88 -4.78 0.39 20.43
N ASN A 89 -5.01 -0.56 19.51
CA ASN A 89 -4.79 -1.99 19.70
C ASN A 89 -3.93 -2.57 18.57
N LEU A 90 -3.07 -3.53 18.93
CA LEU A 90 -2.43 -4.45 17.99
C LEU A 90 -3.45 -5.53 17.57
N THR A 91 -3.32 -6.03 16.35
CA THR A 91 -4.10 -7.19 15.88
C THR A 91 -3.19 -8.39 15.81
N LEU A 92 -3.51 -9.45 16.55
CA LEU A 92 -2.80 -10.71 16.57
C LEU A 92 -3.64 -11.76 15.84
N THR A 93 -3.06 -12.42 14.85
CA THR A 93 -3.64 -13.55 14.12
C THR A 93 -2.80 -14.78 14.38
N LEU A 94 -3.43 -15.85 14.85
CA LEU A 94 -2.79 -17.13 15.15
C LEU A 94 -3.39 -18.22 14.26
N SER A 95 -2.53 -19.12 13.78
CA SER A 95 -3.00 -20.38 13.20
C SER A 95 -3.75 -21.21 14.24
N GLU A 96 -4.62 -22.12 13.79
CA GLU A 96 -5.31 -23.05 14.70
C GLU A 96 -4.33 -23.84 15.57
N ASN A 97 -3.23 -24.31 14.98
CA ASN A 97 -2.19 -25.05 15.70
C ASN A 97 -1.53 -24.20 16.80
N THR A 98 -1.12 -22.97 16.47
CA THR A 98 -0.49 -22.06 17.43
C THR A 98 -1.45 -21.64 18.53
N TYR A 99 -2.73 -21.42 18.21
CA TYR A 99 -3.75 -21.12 19.21
C TYR A 99 -3.98 -22.31 20.15
N ALA A 100 -4.11 -23.53 19.65
CA ALA A 100 -4.35 -24.72 20.47
C ALA A 100 -3.22 -24.95 21.50
N HIS A 101 -1.96 -24.83 21.06
CA HIS A 101 -0.78 -24.95 21.93
C HIS A 101 -0.63 -23.83 22.95
N ASN A 102 -1.34 -22.72 22.77
CA ASN A 102 -1.35 -21.58 23.69
C ASN A 102 -2.79 -21.26 24.15
N SER A 103 -3.67 -22.26 24.23
CA SER A 103 -5.10 -22.04 24.55
C SER A 103 -5.34 -21.34 25.89
N TYR A 104 -4.38 -21.42 26.82
CA TYR A 104 -4.40 -20.66 28.08
C TYR A 104 -4.59 -19.15 27.87
N VAL A 105 -4.09 -18.58 26.75
CA VAL A 105 -4.22 -17.14 26.50
C VAL A 105 -5.64 -16.74 26.09
N GLY A 106 -6.46 -17.69 25.64
CA GLY A 106 -7.89 -17.47 25.39
C GLY A 106 -8.68 -17.08 26.65
N ARG A 107 -8.12 -17.30 27.85
CA ARG A 107 -8.71 -16.84 29.12
C ARG A 107 -8.60 -15.33 29.32
N TYR A 108 -7.67 -14.69 28.62
CA TYR A 108 -7.28 -13.30 28.86
C TYR A 108 -7.45 -12.42 27.62
N LEU A 109 -7.29 -13.02 26.44
CA LEU A 109 -7.48 -12.38 25.14
C LEU A 109 -8.73 -12.96 24.47
N ARG A 110 -9.60 -12.08 23.97
CA ARG A 110 -10.81 -12.49 23.25
C ARG A 110 -10.45 -12.78 21.81
N PHE A 111 -10.19 -14.05 21.52
CA PHE A 111 -9.98 -14.52 20.15
C PHE A 111 -11.32 -14.78 19.45
N ILE A 112 -11.40 -14.38 18.19
CA ILE A 112 -12.48 -14.70 17.26
C ILE A 112 -11.96 -15.79 16.34
N LYS A 113 -12.68 -16.92 16.28
CA LYS A 113 -12.37 -18.01 15.34
C LYS A 113 -12.92 -17.66 13.96
N HIS A 114 -12.08 -17.80 12.95
CA HIS A 114 -12.43 -17.64 11.54
C HIS A 114 -12.29 -19.00 10.86
N VAL A 115 -13.37 -19.46 10.26
CA VAL A 115 -13.40 -20.68 9.45
C VAL A 115 -13.66 -20.23 8.01
N PRO A 116 -12.64 -20.25 7.14
CA PRO A 116 -12.81 -19.79 5.77
C PRO A 116 -13.82 -20.64 4.99
N PRO A 117 -14.49 -20.07 3.98
CA PRO A 117 -15.34 -20.84 3.08
C PRO A 117 -14.52 -21.84 2.26
N LYS A 118 -15.13 -22.98 1.89
CA LYS A 118 -14.46 -24.09 1.17
C LYS A 118 -13.77 -23.72 -0.15
N TYR A 119 -14.09 -22.56 -0.74
CA TYR A 119 -13.54 -22.06 -2.00
C TYR A 119 -12.95 -20.65 -1.86
N GLY A 120 -12.58 -20.25 -0.64
CA GLY A 120 -11.94 -18.97 -0.36
C GLY A 120 -10.43 -18.98 -0.63
N PRO A 121 -9.79 -17.80 -0.64
CA PRO A 121 -8.34 -17.67 -0.77
C PRO A 121 -7.58 -18.22 0.46
N ASP A 122 -8.20 -18.12 1.64
CA ASP A 122 -7.70 -18.75 2.87
C ASP A 122 -8.36 -20.11 3.02
N LEU A 123 -7.56 -21.16 3.26
CA LEU A 123 -8.05 -22.53 3.41
C LEU A 123 -8.02 -23.00 4.88
N ASP A 124 -7.21 -22.35 5.70
CA ASP A 124 -6.95 -22.79 7.07
C ASP A 124 -7.73 -21.96 8.10
N THR A 125 -8.20 -22.63 9.14
CA THR A 125 -8.83 -21.97 10.28
C THR A 125 -7.80 -21.13 11.04
N PHE A 126 -8.18 -19.90 11.40
CA PHE A 126 -7.33 -18.99 12.15
C PHE A 126 -8.11 -18.24 13.23
N TYR A 127 -7.37 -17.63 14.16
CA TYR A 127 -7.90 -16.95 15.33
C TYR A 127 -7.36 -15.52 15.39
N THR A 128 -8.22 -14.51 15.47
CA THR A 128 -7.79 -13.11 15.60
C THR A 128 -8.16 -12.51 16.96
N ALA A 129 -7.29 -11.69 17.52
CA ALA A 129 -7.55 -10.91 18.73
C ALA A 129 -6.97 -9.49 18.58
N THR A 130 -7.71 -8.49 19.07
CA THR A 130 -7.20 -7.13 19.21
C THR A 130 -6.76 -6.89 20.65
N VAL A 131 -5.52 -6.44 20.85
CA VAL A 131 -4.92 -6.33 22.18
C VAL A 131 -4.24 -4.98 22.36
N SER A 132 -4.40 -4.34 23.52
CA SER A 132 -3.65 -3.14 23.86
C SER A 132 -2.28 -3.51 24.44
N LEU A 133 -1.22 -2.84 24.00
CA LEU A 133 0.14 -3.00 24.55
C LEU A 133 0.37 -2.21 25.84
N SER A 134 -0.66 -1.60 26.43
CA SER A 134 -0.49 -0.83 27.65
C SER A 134 0.02 -1.71 28.81
N THR A 135 1.13 -1.29 29.43
CA THR A 135 1.74 -1.94 30.61
C THR A 135 0.80 -1.98 31.80
N ASN A 136 -0.23 -1.12 31.82
CA ASN A 136 -1.24 -1.06 32.88
C ASN A 136 -2.34 -2.12 32.70
N THR A 137 -2.31 -2.90 31.63
CA THR A 137 -3.27 -4.01 31.45
C THR A 137 -2.87 -5.20 32.30
N LYS A 138 -3.86 -5.78 32.99
CA LYS A 138 -3.69 -6.92 33.90
C LYS A 138 -2.92 -8.12 33.30
N TYR A 139 -2.95 -8.26 31.98
CA TYR A 139 -2.40 -9.42 31.25
C TYR A 139 -1.24 -9.05 30.31
N TYR A 140 -0.63 -7.87 30.48
CA TYR A 140 0.50 -7.43 29.65
C TYR A 140 1.67 -8.43 29.68
N LYS A 141 1.99 -8.98 30.86
CA LYS A 141 3.09 -9.93 31.04
C LYS A 141 2.83 -11.24 30.27
N ASP A 142 1.61 -11.76 30.29
CA ASP A 142 1.27 -12.98 29.56
C ASP A 142 1.28 -12.75 28.05
N LEU A 143 0.83 -11.58 27.60
CA LEU A 143 0.91 -11.16 26.20
C LEU A 143 2.37 -11.05 25.74
N SER A 144 3.24 -10.38 26.50
CA SER A 144 4.64 -10.22 26.11
C SER A 144 5.38 -11.55 26.02
N VAL A 145 5.12 -12.47 26.95
CA VAL A 145 5.64 -13.85 26.90
C VAL A 145 5.11 -14.61 25.69
N LEU A 146 3.82 -14.48 25.38
CA LEU A 146 3.23 -15.10 24.20
C LEU A 146 3.90 -14.61 22.93
N LEU A 147 4.04 -13.29 22.76
CA LEU A 147 4.64 -12.69 21.57
C LEU A 147 6.11 -13.09 21.41
N ALA A 148 6.89 -13.07 22.49
CA ALA A 148 8.28 -13.51 22.47
C ALA A 148 8.41 -15.01 22.12
N LYS A 149 7.47 -15.84 22.57
CA LYS A 149 7.46 -17.28 22.25
C LYS A 149 7.07 -17.56 20.80
N ILE A 150 6.02 -16.90 20.31
CA ILE A 150 5.50 -17.12 18.95
C ILE A 150 6.41 -16.50 17.90
N PHE A 151 6.94 -15.30 18.15
CA PHE A 151 7.74 -14.53 17.19
C PHE A 151 9.21 -14.41 17.65
N ALA A 152 9.80 -15.52 18.12
CA ALA A 152 11.18 -15.56 18.62
C ALA A 152 12.21 -15.23 17.52
N VAL A 153 11.98 -15.75 16.31
CA VAL A 153 12.67 -15.40 15.07
C VAL A 153 11.58 -15.16 14.04
N CYS A 154 11.44 -13.94 13.55
CA CYS A 154 10.29 -13.55 12.74
C CYS A 154 10.67 -12.66 11.57
N THR A 155 9.80 -12.61 10.57
CA THR A 155 9.89 -11.61 9.52
C THR A 155 9.20 -10.34 10.00
N VAL A 156 9.87 -9.21 9.91
CA VAL A 156 9.36 -7.89 10.26
C VAL A 156 9.32 -7.02 9.01
N SER A 157 8.22 -6.30 8.84
CA SER A 157 8.11 -5.15 7.94
C SER A 157 7.69 -3.94 8.77
N LEU A 158 8.45 -2.87 8.71
CA LEU A 158 8.24 -1.70 9.56
C LEU A 158 8.30 -0.42 8.73
N LEU A 159 7.21 0.33 8.78
CA LEU A 159 7.11 1.66 8.19
C LEU A 159 7.17 2.70 9.30
N LEU A 160 8.04 3.71 9.18
CA LEU A 160 8.23 4.77 10.16
C LEU A 160 8.59 6.11 9.51
N ALA A 161 8.37 7.19 10.27
CA ALA A 161 8.75 8.55 9.88
C ALA A 161 10.22 8.90 10.24
N HIS A 162 10.89 8.09 11.07
CA HIS A 162 12.25 8.32 11.55
C HIS A 162 13.09 7.04 11.56
N GLU A 163 14.41 7.21 11.63
CA GLU A 163 15.36 6.12 11.74
C GLU A 163 15.19 5.38 13.06
N VAL A 164 15.44 4.07 13.07
CA VAL A 164 15.35 3.25 14.27
C VAL A 164 16.71 2.78 14.75
N PRO A 165 16.93 2.61 16.06
CA PRO A 165 18.20 2.16 16.62
C PRO A 165 18.40 0.63 16.48
N PHE A 166 17.66 -0.03 15.60
CA PHE A 166 17.73 -1.48 15.39
C PHE A 166 18.41 -1.77 14.05
N GLN A 167 19.18 -2.86 14.00
CA GLN A 167 19.71 -3.38 12.73
C GLN A 167 18.56 -4.00 11.95
N LEU A 168 17.94 -3.21 11.08
CA LEU A 168 16.89 -3.65 10.17
C LEU A 168 17.32 -3.30 8.74
N GLY A 169 17.18 -4.25 7.81
CA GLY A 169 17.40 -3.99 6.40
C GLY A 169 16.48 -2.90 5.87
N THR A 170 17.04 -1.80 5.37
CA THR A 170 16.27 -0.77 4.66
C THR A 170 15.87 -1.28 3.29
N VAL A 171 14.59 -1.20 2.96
CA VAL A 171 14.11 -1.52 1.62
C VAL A 171 14.48 -0.37 0.70
N GLN A 172 15.34 -0.67 -0.27
CA GLN A 172 15.70 0.27 -1.34
C GLN A 172 14.75 0.05 -2.52
N PRO A 173 13.87 1.02 -2.85
CA PRO A 173 12.95 0.86 -3.96
C PRO A 173 13.73 0.74 -5.27
N LYS A 174 13.32 -0.21 -6.12
CA LYS A 174 13.87 -0.33 -7.47
C LYS A 174 12.97 0.41 -8.43
N TYR A 175 13.55 1.40 -9.10
CA TYR A 175 12.85 2.23 -10.06
C TYR A 175 13.12 1.73 -11.48
N LEU A 176 12.05 1.66 -12.26
CA LEU A 176 12.10 1.43 -13.70
C LEU A 176 11.49 2.66 -14.38
N SER A 177 12.20 3.23 -15.34
CA SER A 177 11.64 4.29 -16.18
C SER A 177 11.51 3.78 -17.62
N THR A 178 10.32 3.91 -18.18
CA THR A 178 10.00 3.48 -19.55
C THR A 178 9.30 4.60 -20.28
N GLN A 179 9.59 4.76 -21.57
CA GLN A 179 8.83 5.64 -22.44
C GLN A 179 7.57 4.92 -22.92
N VAL A 180 6.44 5.62 -22.90
CA VAL A 180 5.18 5.13 -23.49
C VAL A 180 5.30 5.18 -25.01
N SER A 181 4.70 4.22 -25.70
CA SER A 181 4.74 4.15 -27.17
C SER A 181 4.33 5.48 -27.81
N SER A 182 5.09 5.93 -28.81
CA SER A 182 4.82 7.17 -29.55
C SER A 182 3.52 7.16 -30.35
N HIS A 183 2.88 5.99 -30.49
CA HIS A 183 1.60 5.84 -31.20
C HIS A 183 0.39 5.84 -30.26
N SER A 184 0.59 5.94 -28.95
CA SER A 184 -0.50 6.05 -27.99
C SER A 184 -1.21 7.39 -28.14
N ASP A 185 -2.54 7.38 -28.13
CA ASP A 185 -3.32 8.62 -28.07
C ASP A 185 -3.36 9.12 -26.62
N LEU A 186 -2.67 10.23 -26.37
CA LEU A 186 -2.50 10.82 -25.03
C LEU A 186 -3.43 12.02 -24.79
N ARG A 187 -4.37 12.31 -25.70
CA ARG A 187 -5.22 13.52 -25.63
C ARG A 187 -6.02 13.59 -24.35
N ALA A 188 -6.53 12.46 -23.84
CA ALA A 188 -7.29 12.37 -22.60
C ALA A 188 -6.53 12.89 -21.37
N LEU A 189 -5.19 12.84 -21.37
CA LEU A 189 -4.38 13.35 -20.26
C LEU A 189 -4.35 14.89 -20.15
N SER A 190 -4.75 15.59 -21.22
CA SER A 190 -4.78 17.06 -21.29
C SER A 190 -6.19 17.65 -21.12
N VAL A 191 -7.12 16.86 -20.60
CA VAL A 191 -8.51 17.29 -20.40
C VAL A 191 -8.58 18.43 -19.38
N LYS A 192 -9.48 19.39 -19.63
CA LYS A 192 -9.69 20.52 -18.73
C LYS A 192 -10.49 20.15 -17.48
N GLN A 193 -11.57 19.39 -17.67
CA GLN A 193 -12.52 19.00 -16.63
C GLN A 193 -13.13 17.64 -16.99
N ILE A 194 -13.38 16.81 -15.98
CA ILE A 194 -14.01 15.50 -16.12
C ILE A 194 -15.41 15.57 -15.50
N SER A 195 -16.40 15.12 -16.27
CA SER A 195 -17.78 14.97 -15.78
C SER A 195 -17.92 13.66 -14.99
N SER A 196 -18.97 13.55 -14.16
CA SER A 196 -19.24 12.29 -13.45
C SER A 196 -19.57 11.14 -14.40
N ASP A 197 -20.12 11.44 -15.57
CA ASP A 197 -20.53 10.43 -16.55
C ASP A 197 -19.31 9.81 -17.24
N ASP A 198 -18.26 10.61 -17.49
CA ASP A 198 -17.01 10.14 -18.10
C ASP A 198 -16.02 9.56 -17.08
N ALA A 199 -16.31 9.69 -15.77
CA ALA A 199 -15.37 9.35 -14.71
C ALA A 199 -14.90 7.90 -14.76
N HIS A 200 -15.77 6.99 -15.20
CA HIS A 200 -15.43 5.58 -15.33
C HIS A 200 -14.45 5.33 -16.48
N ASP A 201 -14.71 5.91 -17.66
CA ASP A 201 -13.87 5.74 -18.85
C ASP A 201 -12.46 6.28 -18.61
N PHE A 202 -12.36 7.43 -17.93
CA PHE A 202 -11.07 7.97 -17.48
C PHE A 202 -10.35 7.06 -16.50
N TYR A 203 -11.08 6.47 -15.53
CA TYR A 203 -10.49 5.52 -14.59
C TYR A 203 -9.87 4.32 -15.31
N GLU A 204 -10.59 3.73 -16.26
CA GLU A 204 -10.13 2.58 -17.03
C GLU A 204 -8.93 2.94 -17.89
N TYR A 205 -9.03 4.04 -18.66
CA TYR A 205 -7.94 4.54 -19.49
C TYR A 205 -6.65 4.77 -18.68
N LEU A 206 -6.75 5.44 -17.52
CA LEU A 206 -5.59 5.71 -16.66
C LEU A 206 -5.02 4.44 -16.04
N CYS A 207 -5.87 3.52 -15.58
CA CYS A 207 -5.40 2.23 -15.06
C CYS A 207 -4.60 1.48 -16.13
N LEU A 208 -5.12 1.42 -17.35
CA LEU A 208 -4.47 0.76 -18.48
C LEU A 208 -3.13 1.42 -18.83
N LEU A 209 -3.09 2.75 -18.93
CA LEU A 209 -1.84 3.51 -19.13
C LEU A 209 -0.77 3.13 -18.10
N HIS A 210 -1.16 2.99 -16.82
CA HIS A 210 -0.23 2.63 -15.75
C HIS A 210 0.10 1.13 -15.67
N LEU A 211 -0.68 0.26 -16.34
CA LEU A 211 -0.37 -1.15 -16.54
C LEU A 211 0.70 -1.34 -17.62
N ASP A 212 0.75 -0.52 -18.67
CA ASP A 212 1.80 -0.60 -19.70
C ASP A 212 3.22 -0.37 -19.15
N GLY A 213 3.34 0.33 -18.02
CA GLY A 213 4.61 0.50 -17.31
C GLY A 213 5.01 -0.68 -16.41
N LEU A 214 4.15 -1.67 -16.20
CA LEU A 214 4.48 -2.83 -15.39
C LEU A 214 5.50 -3.71 -16.13
N PRO A 215 6.69 -3.97 -15.55
CA PRO A 215 7.54 -5.02 -16.07
C PRO A 215 6.84 -6.36 -15.84
N ASP A 216 6.23 -6.92 -16.88
CA ASP A 216 5.98 -8.35 -16.93
C ASP A 216 7.36 -9.02 -17.10
N TYR A 217 7.92 -9.50 -15.99
CA TYR A 217 9.23 -10.15 -15.97
C TYR A 217 9.27 -11.43 -16.83
N ASN A 218 8.13 -11.91 -17.33
CA ASN A 218 8.02 -13.12 -18.14
C ASN A 218 7.38 -12.89 -19.52
N ASN A 219 6.87 -11.70 -19.86
CA ASN A 219 6.16 -11.52 -21.12
C ASN A 219 6.25 -10.10 -21.70
N SER A 220 7.15 -9.89 -22.65
CA SER A 220 7.33 -8.63 -23.38
C SER A 220 6.22 -8.33 -24.41
N HIS A 221 5.12 -9.10 -24.43
CA HIS A 221 4.20 -9.17 -25.58
C HIS A 221 2.83 -8.52 -25.40
N VAL A 222 2.57 -7.79 -24.32
CA VAL A 222 1.29 -7.07 -24.18
C VAL A 222 1.59 -5.57 -24.03
N GLN A 223 1.96 -4.93 -25.14
CA GLN A 223 1.73 -3.49 -25.29
C GLN A 223 0.23 -3.34 -25.47
N ALA A 224 -0.48 -2.94 -24.40
CA ALA A 224 -1.94 -2.86 -24.46
C ALA A 224 -2.41 -1.54 -25.11
N THR A 225 -1.51 -0.56 -25.31
CA THR A 225 -1.72 0.75 -25.97
C THR A 225 -2.48 0.77 -27.29
N THR A 226 -2.48 -0.32 -28.06
CA THR A 226 -3.12 -0.34 -29.40
C THR A 226 -4.59 -0.75 -29.40
N MET A 227 -5.25 -0.96 -28.24
CA MET A 227 -6.64 -1.47 -28.19
C MET A 227 -7.63 -0.57 -27.43
N TYR A 228 -7.29 0.66 -27.09
CA TYR A 228 -8.06 1.41 -26.11
C TYR A 228 -9.15 2.32 -26.70
N GLU A 229 -10.32 2.31 -26.06
CA GLU A 229 -11.27 3.40 -26.15
C GLU A 229 -10.71 4.59 -25.37
N ILE A 230 -10.36 5.65 -26.09
CA ILE A 230 -9.88 6.90 -25.50
C ILE A 230 -11.11 7.75 -25.19
N PRO A 231 -11.26 8.28 -23.96
CA PRO A 231 -12.35 9.19 -23.65
C PRO A 231 -12.41 10.35 -24.64
N GLU A 232 -13.61 10.67 -25.14
CA GLU A 232 -13.78 11.80 -26.07
C GLU A 232 -13.53 13.12 -25.34
N VAL A 233 -12.44 13.81 -25.69
CA VAL A 233 -12.02 15.04 -25.01
C VAL A 233 -11.75 16.20 -25.94
N THR A 234 -12.06 17.40 -25.47
CA THR A 234 -11.47 18.64 -25.96
C THR A 234 -10.08 18.80 -25.34
N SER A 235 -9.07 18.24 -26.02
CA SER A 235 -7.66 18.37 -25.61
C SER A 235 -7.15 19.80 -25.80
N GLU A 236 -6.49 20.36 -24.78
CA GLU A 236 -5.84 21.68 -24.87
C GLU A 236 -4.37 21.59 -25.30
N LYS A 237 -3.73 20.43 -25.10
CA LYS A 237 -2.30 20.24 -25.38
C LYS A 237 -2.03 18.86 -25.99
N ASP A 238 -1.24 18.87 -27.05
CA ASP A 238 -0.67 17.66 -27.66
C ASP A 238 0.53 17.17 -26.83
N ILE A 239 0.33 16.08 -26.09
CA ILE A 239 1.40 15.41 -25.34
C ILE A 239 2.13 14.48 -26.31
N ARG A 240 3.38 14.84 -26.65
CA ARG A 240 4.16 14.13 -27.67
C ARG A 240 5.04 13.02 -27.11
N GLU A 241 5.44 13.15 -25.86
CA GLU A 241 6.30 12.21 -25.18
C GLU A 241 5.83 12.05 -23.74
N LEU A 242 5.71 10.81 -23.30
CA LEU A 242 5.30 10.47 -21.95
C LEU A 242 6.20 9.36 -21.44
N HIS A 243 6.72 9.56 -20.24
CA HIS A 243 7.49 8.56 -19.52
C HIS A 243 6.69 8.08 -18.33
N LEU A 244 6.83 6.78 -18.02
CA LEU A 244 6.34 6.16 -16.81
C LEU A 244 7.53 5.85 -15.90
N LEU A 245 7.45 6.26 -14.63
CA LEU A 245 8.30 5.77 -13.56
C LEU A 245 7.51 4.79 -12.73
N VAL A 246 8.07 3.60 -12.56
CA VAL A 246 7.44 2.50 -11.87
C VAL A 246 8.34 2.01 -10.74
N THR A 247 7.75 1.79 -9.57
CA THR A 247 8.44 1.28 -8.39
C THR A 247 7.51 0.44 -7.51
N ARG A 248 8.10 -0.29 -6.57
CA ARG A 248 7.40 -1.17 -5.63
C ARG A 248 7.97 -0.99 -4.23
N ASP A 249 7.20 -1.43 -3.25
CA ASP A 249 7.62 -1.49 -1.84
C ASP A 249 8.11 -0.13 -1.32
N ILE A 250 7.31 0.91 -1.59
CA ILE A 250 7.67 2.31 -1.29
C ILE A 250 6.81 2.89 -0.18
N ASN A 251 7.38 3.82 0.59
CA ASN A 251 6.66 4.49 1.65
C ASN A 251 5.54 5.40 1.08
N PRO A 252 4.31 5.38 1.65
CA PRO A 252 3.21 6.21 1.15
C PRO A 252 3.44 7.71 1.31
N SER A 253 4.40 8.15 2.14
CA SER A 253 4.79 9.57 2.22
C SER A 253 5.24 10.15 0.86
N VAL A 254 5.74 9.29 -0.04
CA VAL A 254 6.12 9.68 -1.40
C VAL A 254 4.92 10.22 -2.19
N LEU A 255 3.70 9.71 -1.95
CA LEU A 255 2.50 10.28 -2.58
C LEU A 255 2.21 11.70 -2.10
N THR A 256 2.41 11.97 -0.81
CA THR A 256 2.24 13.32 -0.27
C THR A 256 3.23 14.29 -0.90
N LEU A 257 4.50 13.91 -1.01
CA LEU A 257 5.53 14.70 -1.70
C LEU A 257 5.19 14.89 -3.18
N LEU A 258 4.74 13.83 -3.85
CA LEU A 258 4.39 13.86 -5.26
C LEU A 258 3.26 14.83 -5.54
N ILE A 259 2.16 14.78 -4.78
CA ILE A 259 1.02 15.67 -4.95
C ILE A 259 1.42 17.14 -4.79
N SER A 260 2.37 17.44 -3.90
CA SER A 260 2.91 18.79 -3.73
C SER A 260 3.95 19.20 -4.78
N SER A 261 4.49 18.25 -5.54
CA SER A 261 5.44 18.51 -6.63
C SER A 261 4.74 18.82 -7.96
N GLU A 262 5.43 19.54 -8.85
CA GLU A 262 4.97 19.81 -10.21
C GLU A 262 5.54 18.79 -11.21
N GLY A 263 5.03 18.78 -12.45
CA GLY A 263 5.61 18.01 -13.56
C GLY A 263 5.06 16.59 -13.77
N TRP A 264 4.35 16.00 -12.80
CA TRP A 264 3.60 14.76 -13.03
C TRP A 264 2.23 15.03 -13.65
N ILE A 265 1.73 14.07 -14.42
CA ILE A 265 0.43 14.12 -15.10
C ILE A 265 -0.57 13.18 -14.44
N SER A 266 -0.24 11.89 -14.35
CA SER A 266 -1.09 10.88 -13.71
C SER A 266 -0.29 9.98 -12.76
N VAL A 267 -0.99 9.43 -11.77
CA VAL A 267 -0.39 8.55 -10.76
C VAL A 267 -1.32 7.37 -10.53
N PHE A 268 -0.76 6.18 -10.49
CA PHE A 268 -1.42 4.99 -9.97
C PHE A 268 -0.66 4.47 -8.77
N ALA A 269 -1.33 4.35 -7.63
CA ALA A 269 -0.77 3.80 -6.41
C ALA A 269 -1.64 2.68 -5.88
N ARG A 270 -1.01 1.58 -5.47
CA ARG A 270 -1.70 0.43 -4.89
C ARG A 270 -1.03 0.02 -3.60
N SER A 271 -1.84 -0.11 -2.56
CA SER A 271 -1.48 -0.76 -1.32
C SER A 271 -2.26 -2.08 -1.18
N GLU A 272 -2.35 -2.65 0.02
CA GLU A 272 -3.15 -3.85 0.23
C GLU A 272 -4.64 -3.54 0.27
N SER A 273 -5.00 -2.51 1.01
CA SER A 273 -6.37 -2.10 1.31
C SER A 273 -6.96 -1.14 0.28
N GLN A 274 -6.15 -0.50 -0.56
CA GLN A 274 -6.65 0.48 -1.51
C GLN A 274 -5.85 0.61 -2.80
N ASN A 275 -6.56 1.03 -3.85
CA ASN A 275 -5.99 1.53 -5.09
C ASN A 275 -6.37 3.00 -5.24
N ILE A 276 -5.42 3.84 -5.65
CA ILE A 276 -5.62 5.26 -5.89
C ILE A 276 -5.12 5.57 -7.29
N VAL A 277 -5.96 6.26 -8.06
CA VAL A 277 -5.57 6.83 -9.36
C VAL A 277 -5.75 8.33 -9.28
N LEU A 278 -4.76 9.08 -9.73
CA LEU A 278 -4.79 10.53 -9.77
C LEU A 278 -4.54 11.01 -11.19
N LEU A 279 -5.24 12.07 -11.58
CA LEU A 279 -4.95 12.84 -12.80
C LEU A 279 -4.92 14.32 -12.45
N ARG A 280 -3.83 14.99 -12.79
CA ARG A 280 -3.71 16.44 -12.67
C ARG A 280 -4.22 17.10 -13.94
N THR A 281 -5.14 18.03 -13.76
CA THR A 281 -5.76 18.84 -14.82
C THR A 281 -5.68 20.32 -14.43
N PRO A 282 -5.96 21.26 -15.37
CA PRO A 282 -6.10 22.67 -15.04
C PRO A 282 -7.18 22.97 -14.00
N SER A 283 -8.24 22.16 -13.90
CA SER A 283 -9.30 22.35 -12.90
C SER A 283 -8.97 21.80 -11.51
N GLY A 284 -7.87 21.05 -11.38
CA GLY A 284 -7.46 20.41 -10.12
C GLY A 284 -6.97 18.98 -10.30
N ILE A 285 -6.78 18.28 -9.19
CA ILE A 285 -6.39 16.87 -9.19
C ILE A 285 -7.64 16.03 -9.02
N TYR A 286 -7.97 15.21 -10.00
CA TYR A 286 -9.01 14.19 -9.88
C TYR A 286 -8.45 12.95 -9.20
N MET A 287 -9.25 12.33 -8.33
CA MET A 287 -8.90 11.12 -7.61
C MET A 287 -9.98 10.07 -7.77
N TRP A 288 -9.54 8.87 -8.10
CA TRP A 288 -10.32 7.65 -7.99
C TRP A 288 -9.75 6.80 -6.87
N SER A 289 -10.60 6.33 -5.95
CA SER A 289 -10.20 5.42 -4.88
C SER A 289 -11.05 4.16 -4.91
N ILE A 290 -10.40 3.01 -4.77
CA ILE A 290 -11.07 1.73 -4.52
C ILE A 290 -10.55 1.18 -3.20
N HIS A 291 -11.41 1.11 -2.19
CA HIS A 291 -11.10 0.44 -0.92
C HIS A 291 -11.58 -1.00 -0.97
N LYS A 292 -10.77 -1.92 -0.44
CA LYS A 292 -11.11 -3.34 -0.33
C LYS A 292 -11.69 -3.70 1.02
#